data_AF-A0A2V9GP89-F1
#
_entry.id   AF-A0A2V9GP89-F1
#
_cell.length_a   1.000
_cell.length_b   1.000
_cell.length_c   1.000
_cell.angle_alpha   90.00
_cell.angle_beta   90.00
_cell.angle_gamma   90.00
#
_symmetry.space_group_name_H-M   'P 1'
#
loop_
_entity.id
_entity.type
_entity.pdbx_description
1 polymer ?
#
loop_
_entity_poly.entity_id
_entity_poly.type
_entity_poly.pdbx_seq_one_letter_code
_entity_poly.pdbx_strand_id
1 'polypeptide(L)'
;MKQNVRGKWLRSTALFCIASMLGGLTLAAVKNMAVVVSMGSKLSDIPLAELSKLCKGIQKAWPDGKSFTLVIRNPESPEMRVAVQKLFGDSSGDPKAAIAKLNESHVTVKIVASDEDLLHLVETTPGAVGIIDVYSINSSVKVLRVDGKLPFDVGYALRGNY
;
A
#
# COMPACT_ATOMS: atom_id res chain seq x y z
N MET A 1 -21.44 -81.25 8.95
CA MET A 1 -22.46 -80.25 9.33
C MET A 1 -21.75 -79.07 10.00
N LYS A 2 -22.06 -77.85 9.55
CA LYS A 2 -21.67 -76.51 10.04
C LYS A 2 -20.22 -75.99 9.83
N GLN A 3 -20.17 -75.01 8.93
CA GLN A 3 -19.13 -74.05 8.61
C GLN A 3 -18.99 -72.92 9.65
N ASN A 4 -17.92 -72.13 9.42
CA ASN A 4 -17.63 -70.74 9.83
C ASN A 4 -16.74 -70.65 11.07
N VAL A 5 -15.62 -69.91 11.05
CA VAL A 5 -15.45 -68.56 10.50
C VAL A 5 -14.10 -68.40 9.78
N ARG A 6 -14.15 -67.87 8.55
CA ARG A 6 -13.01 -67.40 7.76
C ARG A 6 -12.60 -66.00 8.22
N GLY A 7 -11.29 -65.83 8.44
CA GLY A 7 -10.47 -64.79 7.82
C GLY A 7 -10.70 -63.33 8.19
N LYS A 8 -9.65 -62.71 8.72
CA LYS A 8 -9.27 -61.31 8.43
C LYS A 8 -7.77 -61.20 8.65
N TRP A 9 -6.99 -61.67 7.67
CA TRP A 9 -6.34 -60.83 6.66
C TRP A 9 -5.35 -59.85 7.27
N LEU A 10 -4.21 -60.42 7.64
CA LEU A 10 -2.90 -59.79 7.63
C LEU A 10 -2.73 -59.12 6.24
N ARG A 11 -2.15 -57.90 6.24
CA ARG A 11 -1.58 -57.18 5.09
C ARG A 11 -2.59 -56.37 4.25
N SER A 12 -2.64 -55.07 4.51
CA SER A 12 -2.73 -54.06 3.45
C SER A 12 -2.19 -52.73 3.99
N THR A 13 -0.90 -52.49 3.75
CA THR A 13 -0.39 -51.46 2.83
C THR A 13 -0.69 -50.03 3.28
N ALA A 14 0.39 -49.39 3.73
CA ALA A 14 0.58 -47.96 3.83
C ALA A 14 -0.15 -47.19 2.71
N LEU A 15 -1.23 -46.53 3.06
CA LEU A 15 -1.94 -45.57 2.24
C LEU A 15 -2.46 -44.49 3.19
N PHE A 16 -2.33 -43.23 2.78
CA PHE A 16 -2.73 -42.00 3.48
C PHE A 16 -1.72 -41.33 4.43
N CYS A 17 -0.53 -40.98 3.92
CA CYS A 17 0.28 -39.89 4.48
C CYS A 17 0.66 -38.80 3.45
N ILE A 18 0.00 -38.73 2.28
CA ILE A 18 0.29 -37.71 1.24
C ILE A 18 -0.91 -36.75 1.09
N ALA A 19 -1.29 -36.09 2.19
CA ALA A 19 -2.32 -35.04 2.16
C ALA A 19 -1.90 -33.80 2.96
N SER A 20 -0.60 -33.58 3.09
CA SER A 20 -0.01 -32.43 3.76
C SER A 20 0.82 -31.64 2.76
N MET A 21 0.49 -30.36 2.61
CA MET A 21 1.09 -29.35 1.71
C MET A 21 0.36 -29.07 0.39
N LEU A 22 -0.91 -28.69 0.45
CA LEU A 22 -1.33 -27.51 -0.32
C LEU A 22 -1.01 -26.26 0.53
N GLY A 23 0.28 -25.93 0.65
CA GLY A 23 0.68 -24.59 1.06
C GLY A 23 0.40 -23.67 -0.10
N GLY A 24 -0.69 -22.88 -0.02
CA GLY A 24 -1.02 -21.90 -1.04
C GLY A 24 0.17 -20.97 -1.27
N LEU A 25 0.72 -20.96 -2.49
CA LEU A 25 1.54 -19.85 -2.94
C LEU A 25 0.65 -18.61 -2.89
N THR A 26 0.75 -17.82 -1.83
CA THR A 26 0.34 -16.42 -1.91
C THR A 26 1.36 -15.75 -2.82
N LEU A 27 1.06 -15.68 -4.13
CA LEU A 27 1.71 -14.69 -4.96
C LEU A 27 1.40 -13.36 -4.27
N ALA A 28 2.39 -12.76 -3.62
CA ALA A 28 2.31 -11.37 -3.21
C ALA A 28 1.85 -10.62 -4.46
N ALA A 29 0.64 -10.09 -4.48
CA ALA A 29 0.10 -9.45 -5.68
C ALA A 29 0.86 -8.15 -5.92
N VAL A 30 1.21 -7.86 -7.19
CA VAL A 30 1.76 -6.55 -7.55
C VAL A 30 0.70 -5.51 -7.22
N LYS A 31 0.91 -4.73 -6.15
CA LYS A 31 0.05 -3.58 -5.89
C LYS A 31 0.65 -2.37 -6.59
N ASN A 32 -0.12 -1.80 -7.51
CA ASN A 32 0.24 -0.52 -8.12
C ASN A 32 -0.28 0.57 -7.18
N MET A 33 0.59 1.42 -6.68
CA MET A 33 0.20 2.45 -5.72
C MET A 33 -0.20 3.73 -6.45
N ALA A 34 -1.37 4.28 -6.17
CA ALA A 34 -1.81 5.57 -6.68
C ALA A 34 -1.56 6.68 -5.66
N VAL A 35 -1.29 7.87 -6.18
CA VAL A 35 -1.43 9.11 -5.43
C VAL A 35 -2.84 9.62 -5.65
N VAL A 36 -3.58 9.84 -4.56
CA VAL A 36 -4.97 10.34 -4.61
C VAL A 36 -5.11 11.63 -3.82
N VAL A 37 -6.01 12.50 -4.28
CA VAL A 37 -6.37 13.76 -3.63
C VAL A 37 -7.88 13.89 -3.53
N SER A 38 -8.37 14.80 -2.71
CA SER A 38 -9.81 15.08 -2.65
C SER A 38 -10.37 15.46 -4.03
N MET A 39 -11.62 15.07 -4.30
CA MET A 39 -12.25 15.32 -5.60
C MET A 39 -12.27 16.81 -5.99
N GLY A 40 -12.44 17.70 -5.01
CA GLY A 40 -12.43 19.16 -5.21
C GLY A 40 -11.06 19.78 -5.47
N SER A 41 -9.97 18.98 -5.46
CA SER A 41 -8.63 19.49 -5.74
C SER A 41 -8.48 19.94 -7.19
N LYS A 42 -7.84 21.09 -7.41
CA LYS A 42 -7.49 21.60 -8.75
C LYS A 42 -6.22 20.97 -9.32
N LEU A 43 -5.47 20.24 -8.49
CA LEU A 43 -4.24 19.58 -8.90
C LEU A 43 -4.56 18.38 -9.80
N SER A 44 -3.97 18.33 -10.98
CA SER A 44 -4.09 17.21 -11.93
C SER A 44 -2.79 16.41 -12.06
N ASP A 45 -1.66 17.06 -11.77
CA ASP A 45 -0.31 16.50 -11.85
C ASP A 45 0.60 17.13 -10.80
N ILE A 46 1.61 16.38 -10.36
CA ILE A 46 2.71 16.88 -9.53
C ILE A 46 4.03 16.20 -9.94
N PRO A 47 5.15 16.94 -10.04
CA PRO A 47 6.45 16.31 -10.18
C PRO A 47 6.82 15.47 -8.96
N LEU A 48 7.40 14.27 -9.14
CA LEU A 48 7.81 13.40 -8.03
C LEU A 48 8.76 14.12 -7.05
N ALA A 49 9.65 14.95 -7.59
CA ALA A 49 10.58 15.74 -6.79
C ALA A 49 9.87 16.75 -5.87
N GLU A 50 8.77 17.35 -6.31
CA GLU A 50 7.96 18.25 -5.49
C GLU A 50 7.17 17.47 -4.44
N LEU A 51 6.57 16.34 -4.83
CA LEU A 51 5.85 15.48 -3.89
C LEU A 51 6.81 14.98 -2.79
N SER A 52 8.03 14.59 -3.15
CA SER A 52 9.08 14.21 -2.19
C SER A 52 9.46 15.36 -1.26
N LYS A 53 9.57 16.60 -1.76
CA LYS A 53 9.85 17.79 -0.91
C LYS A 53 8.74 18.03 0.11
N LEU A 54 7.48 17.85 -0.27
CA LEU A 54 6.34 17.94 0.63
C LEU A 54 6.40 16.86 1.70
N CYS A 55 6.64 15.60 1.31
CA CYS A 55 6.76 14.47 2.24
C CYS A 55 7.94 14.64 3.22
N LYS A 56 9.05 15.22 2.77
CA LYS A 56 10.24 15.50 3.60
C LYS A 56 10.13 16.76 4.45
N GLY A 57 9.03 17.51 4.36
CA GLY A 57 8.83 18.75 5.11
C GLY A 57 9.64 19.95 4.64
N ILE A 58 10.30 19.85 3.49
CA ILE A 58 11.00 20.98 2.84
C ILE A 58 9.96 22.04 2.42
N GLN A 59 8.81 21.58 1.95
CA GLN A 59 7.64 22.39 1.66
C GLN A 59 6.48 21.91 2.53
N LYS A 60 5.74 22.84 3.15
CA LYS A 60 4.67 22.51 4.13
C LYS A 60 3.25 22.73 3.60
N ALA A 61 3.15 23.47 2.50
CA ALA A 61 1.89 23.83 1.89
C ALA A 61 1.97 23.66 0.37
N TRP A 62 0.83 23.32 -0.21
CA TRP A 62 0.63 23.32 -1.64
C TRP A 62 0.85 24.73 -2.22
N PRO A 63 1.16 24.84 -3.53
CA PRO A 63 1.21 26.12 -4.23
C PRO A 63 -0.10 26.92 -4.15
N ASP A 64 -1.23 26.25 -3.88
CA ASP A 64 -2.55 26.88 -3.68
C ASP A 64 -2.79 27.39 -2.25
N GLY A 65 -1.80 27.25 -1.35
CA GLY A 65 -1.85 27.72 0.03
C GLY A 65 -2.44 26.71 1.03
N LYS A 66 -2.96 25.56 0.58
CA LYS A 66 -3.49 24.53 1.51
C LYS A 66 -2.36 23.82 2.23
N SER A 67 -2.58 23.48 3.50
CA SER A 67 -1.64 22.68 4.28
C SER A 67 -1.50 21.28 3.67
N PHE A 68 -0.27 20.79 3.55
CA PHE A 68 -0.01 19.45 3.06
C PHE A 68 -0.22 18.43 4.18
N THR A 69 -1.04 17.41 3.92
CA THR A 69 -1.18 16.25 4.79
C THR A 69 -0.98 15.00 3.96
N LEU A 70 -0.06 14.13 4.36
CA LEU A 70 0.12 12.83 3.73
C LEU A 70 -0.64 11.77 4.53
N VAL A 71 -1.41 10.93 3.86
CA VAL A 71 -2.13 9.81 4.43
C VAL A 71 -1.63 8.53 3.79
N ILE A 72 -1.13 7.62 4.62
CA ILE A 72 -0.63 6.32 4.16
C ILE A 72 -1.12 5.22 5.08
N ARG A 73 -1.08 3.99 4.59
CA ARG A 73 -1.20 2.80 5.43
C ARG A 73 0.16 2.41 6.01
N ASN A 74 0.25 1.19 6.55
CA ASN A 74 1.47 0.66 7.16
C ASN A 74 2.71 0.91 6.28
N PRO A 75 3.63 1.81 6.66
CA PRO A 75 4.78 2.16 5.82
C PRO A 75 5.81 1.03 5.73
N GLU A 76 5.71 0.02 6.59
CA GLU A 76 6.56 -1.17 6.58
C GLU A 76 6.05 -2.26 5.62
N SER A 77 4.82 -2.14 5.10
CA SER A 77 4.26 -3.18 4.24
C SER A 77 4.97 -3.23 2.89
N PRO A 78 5.18 -4.42 2.29
CA PRO A 78 5.92 -4.56 1.04
C PRO A 78 5.44 -3.65 -0.08
N GLU A 79 4.12 -3.50 -0.21
CA GLU A 79 3.49 -2.63 -1.19
C GLU A 79 3.79 -1.14 -0.96
N MET A 80 3.91 -0.68 0.29
CA MET A 80 4.13 0.72 0.63
C MET A 80 5.62 1.09 0.65
N ARG A 81 6.52 0.11 0.83
CA ARG A 81 7.97 0.33 0.95
C ARG A 81 8.55 1.10 -0.24
N VAL A 82 8.16 0.76 -1.47
CA VAL A 82 8.64 1.46 -2.67
C VAL A 82 8.18 2.93 -2.65
N ALA A 83 6.91 3.18 -2.34
CA ALA A 83 6.39 4.53 -2.27
C ALA A 83 7.07 5.36 -1.17
N VAL A 84 7.26 4.77 0.01
CA VAL A 84 7.97 5.42 1.13
C VAL A 84 9.41 5.75 0.74
N GLN A 85 10.14 4.81 0.14
CA GLN A 85 11.52 5.04 -0.29
C GLN A 85 11.62 6.15 -1.35
N LYS A 86 10.70 6.18 -2.33
CA LYS A 86 10.70 7.22 -3.37
C LYS A 86 10.35 8.60 -2.81
N LEU A 87 9.43 8.68 -1.86
CA LEU A 87 8.93 9.95 -1.34
C LEU A 87 9.79 10.51 -0.22
N PHE A 88 10.20 9.68 0.73
CA PHE A 88 11.02 10.07 1.87
C PHE A 88 12.53 9.91 1.62
N GLY A 89 12.94 9.19 0.57
CA GLY A 89 14.33 8.86 0.26
C GLY A 89 14.75 7.51 0.83
N ASP A 90 16.04 7.17 0.70
CA ASP A 90 16.60 5.94 1.26
C ASP A 90 16.59 5.99 2.79
N SER A 91 15.50 5.51 3.39
CA SER A 91 15.44 5.19 4.81
C SER A 91 15.99 3.78 4.99
N SER A 92 17.30 3.66 5.25
CA SER A 92 17.90 2.40 5.70
C SER A 92 17.47 2.02 7.13
N GLY A 93 16.57 2.78 7.75
CA GLY A 93 16.01 2.56 9.09
C GLY A 93 14.49 2.41 9.10
N ASP A 94 13.92 2.31 10.30
CA ASP A 94 12.48 2.12 10.52
C ASP A 94 11.66 3.30 9.93
N PRO A 95 10.83 3.05 8.90
CA PRO A 95 10.05 4.10 8.27
C PRO A 95 9.00 4.72 9.20
N LYS A 96 8.48 3.98 10.20
CA LYS A 96 7.57 4.56 11.21
C LYS A 96 8.29 5.55 12.09
N ALA A 97 9.49 5.22 12.57
CA ALA A 97 10.31 6.13 13.36
C ALA A 97 10.69 7.39 12.55
N ALA A 98 11.03 7.23 11.27
CA ALA A 98 11.32 8.36 10.38
C ALA A 98 10.11 9.29 10.22
N ILE A 99 8.91 8.71 10.04
CA ILE A 99 7.65 9.47 9.97
C ILE A 99 7.35 10.17 11.30
N ALA A 100 7.54 9.51 12.43
CA ALA A 100 7.33 10.11 13.75
C ALA A 100 8.21 11.36 13.94
N LYS A 101 9.50 11.25 13.59
CA LYS A 101 10.44 12.38 13.62
C LYS A 101 10.05 13.51 12.66
N LEU A 102 9.53 13.19 11.48
CA LEU A 102 9.00 14.20 10.55
C LEU A 102 7.79 14.92 11.14
N ASN A 103 6.91 14.20 11.83
CA ASN A 103 5.75 14.79 12.48
C ASN A 103 6.12 15.74 13.63
N GLU A 104 7.18 15.42 14.39
CA GLU A 104 7.76 16.35 15.37
C GLU A 104 8.26 17.65 14.72
N SER A 105 8.74 17.58 13.47
CA SER A 105 9.21 18.74 12.70
C SER A 105 8.11 19.53 11.97
N HIS A 106 6.85 19.30 12.34
CA HIS A 106 5.63 19.91 11.76
C HIS A 106 5.25 19.43 10.35
N VAL A 107 5.69 18.26 9.92
CA VAL A 107 5.06 17.57 8.76
C VAL A 107 3.81 16.85 9.25
N THR A 108 2.74 16.78 8.45
CA THR A 108 1.54 16.01 8.86
C THR A 108 1.46 14.74 8.02
N VAL A 109 2.02 13.65 8.54
CA VAL A 109 1.86 12.30 7.99
C VAL A 109 0.96 11.49 8.91
N LYS A 110 -0.18 11.02 8.39
CA LYS A 110 -1.16 10.20 9.11
C LYS A 110 -1.08 8.76 8.61
N ILE A 111 -0.80 7.85 9.54
CA ILE A 111 -0.83 6.40 9.28
C ILE A 111 -2.20 5.88 9.71
N VAL A 112 -2.94 5.28 8.78
CA VAL A 112 -4.28 4.74 9.01
C VAL A 112 -4.33 3.22 8.91
N ALA A 113 -5.34 2.61 9.52
CA ALA A 113 -5.47 1.15 9.60
C ALA A 113 -6.07 0.53 8.32
N SER A 114 -7.00 1.25 7.66
CA SER A 114 -7.79 0.74 6.54
C SER A 114 -7.73 1.65 5.29
N ASP A 115 -8.14 1.11 4.15
CA ASP A 115 -8.24 1.88 2.90
C ASP A 115 -9.42 2.88 2.98
N GLU A 116 -10.50 2.48 3.66
CA GLU A 116 -11.69 3.29 3.90
C GLU A 116 -11.35 4.54 4.74
N ASP A 117 -10.58 4.38 5.81
CA ASP A 117 -10.10 5.50 6.63
C ASP A 117 -9.20 6.44 5.82
N LEU A 118 -8.36 5.89 4.92
CA LEU A 118 -7.50 6.68 4.06
C LEU A 118 -8.33 7.55 3.13
N LEU A 119 -9.30 6.94 2.42
CA LEU A 119 -10.17 7.63 1.47
C LEU A 119 -11.01 8.70 2.17
N HIS A 120 -11.61 8.37 3.32
CA HIS A 120 -12.40 9.31 4.11
C HIS A 120 -11.56 10.50 4.58
N LEU A 121 -10.33 10.27 5.05
CA LEU A 121 -9.45 11.34 5.50
C LEU A 121 -9.00 12.24 4.34
N VAL A 122 -8.70 11.66 3.17
CA VAL A 122 -8.34 12.43 1.96
C VAL A 122 -9.53 13.25 1.46
N GLU A 123 -10.73 12.68 1.48
CA GLU A 123 -11.96 13.37 1.09
C GLU A 123 -12.27 14.56 2.01
N THR A 124 -12.20 14.35 3.33
CA THR A 124 -12.61 15.33 4.34
C THR A 124 -11.54 16.37 4.70
N THR A 125 -10.28 16.15 4.31
CA THR A 125 -9.16 17.05 4.63
C THR A 125 -8.65 17.76 3.38
N PRO A 126 -8.98 19.05 3.18
CA PRO A 126 -8.43 19.84 2.08
C PRO A 126 -6.90 19.89 2.12
N GLY A 127 -6.24 19.55 1.00
CA GLY A 127 -4.78 19.49 0.92
C GLY A 127 -4.18 18.15 1.35
N ALA A 128 -5.01 17.17 1.74
CA ALA A 128 -4.54 15.82 1.98
C ALA A 128 -4.26 15.05 0.67
N VAL A 129 -3.25 14.19 0.76
CA VAL A 129 -2.86 13.23 -0.27
C VAL A 129 -2.85 11.84 0.32
N GLY A 130 -3.49 10.90 -0.35
CA GLY A 130 -3.42 9.49 -0.02
C GLY A 130 -2.43 8.75 -0.91
N ILE A 131 -1.76 7.75 -0.36
CA ILE A 131 -1.10 6.70 -1.14
C ILE A 131 -1.85 5.40 -0.89
N ILE A 132 -2.47 4.87 -1.93
CA ILE A 132 -3.38 3.73 -1.82
C ILE A 132 -3.17 2.77 -3.00
N ASP A 133 -3.49 1.49 -2.81
CA ASP A 133 -3.57 0.54 -3.92
C ASP A 133 -4.61 1.02 -4.95
N VAL A 134 -4.26 0.97 -6.24
CA VAL A 134 -5.15 1.41 -7.33
C VAL A 134 -6.49 0.68 -7.31
N TYR A 135 -6.50 -0.58 -6.88
CA TYR A 135 -7.73 -1.38 -6.81
C TYR A 135 -8.64 -1.02 -5.64
N SER A 136 -8.15 -0.22 -4.68
CA SER A 136 -8.94 0.25 -3.53
C SER A 136 -9.54 1.65 -3.76
N ILE A 137 -9.28 2.29 -4.90
CA ILE A 137 -9.79 3.63 -5.22
C ILE A 137 -11.29 3.56 -5.50
N ASN A 138 -12.02 4.56 -4.99
CA ASN A 138 -13.44 4.77 -5.29
C ASN A 138 -13.69 6.19 -5.81
N SER A 139 -14.95 6.57 -5.98
CA SER A 139 -15.35 7.87 -6.54
C SER A 139 -15.23 9.06 -5.58
N SER A 140 -14.83 8.87 -4.32
CA SER A 140 -14.70 9.98 -3.36
C SER A 140 -13.36 10.73 -3.47
N VAL A 141 -12.42 10.19 -4.25
CA VAL A 141 -11.10 10.77 -4.49
C VAL A 141 -10.75 10.78 -5.97
N LYS A 142 -9.81 11.66 -6.32
CA LYS A 142 -9.26 11.79 -7.66
C LYS A 142 -7.83 11.28 -7.69
N VAL A 143 -7.46 10.52 -8.73
CA VAL A 143 -6.06 10.14 -8.98
C VAL A 143 -5.25 11.35 -9.44
N LEU A 144 -4.16 11.63 -8.75
CA LEU A 144 -3.19 12.66 -9.12
C LEU A 144 -2.08 12.02 -9.97
N ARG A 145 -1.77 12.62 -11.12
CA ARG A 145 -0.64 12.18 -11.93
C ARG A 145 0.68 12.52 -11.23
N VAL A 146 1.67 11.66 -11.40
CA VAL A 146 3.04 11.89 -10.92
C VAL A 146 3.98 11.90 -12.11
N ASP A 147 4.67 13.01 -12.32
CA ASP A 147 5.51 13.25 -13.52
C ASP A 147 4.73 12.99 -14.83
N GLY A 148 3.49 13.44 -14.89
CA GLY A 148 2.57 13.26 -16.03
C GLY A 148 1.95 11.87 -16.15
N LYS A 149 2.31 10.91 -15.27
CA LYS A 149 1.95 9.49 -15.40
C LYS A 149 0.86 9.06 -14.42
N LEU A 150 0.00 8.17 -14.88
CA LEU A 150 -0.96 7.42 -14.07
C LEU A 150 -0.34 6.10 -13.56
N PRO A 151 -0.96 5.45 -12.57
CA PRO A 151 -0.41 4.24 -11.95
C PRO A 151 -0.14 3.06 -12.89
N PHE A 152 -0.84 2.99 -14.03
CA PHE A 152 -0.66 1.95 -15.05
C PHE A 152 0.24 2.39 -16.22
N ASP A 153 0.66 3.65 -16.26
CA ASP A 153 1.55 4.14 -17.30
C ASP A 153 2.98 3.59 -17.09
N VAL A 154 3.64 3.27 -18.20
CA VAL A 154 5.02 2.78 -18.16
C VAL A 154 5.95 3.87 -17.59
N GLY A 155 6.77 3.50 -16.61
CA GLY A 155 7.69 4.41 -15.93
C GLY A 155 7.04 5.25 -14.83
N TYR A 156 5.84 4.89 -14.36
CA TYR A 156 5.25 5.49 -13.18
C TYR A 156 6.08 5.20 -11.92
N ALA A 157 6.31 6.25 -11.11
CA ALA A 157 7.33 6.25 -10.07
C ALA A 157 7.02 5.35 -8.86
N LEU A 158 5.74 5.17 -8.52
CA LEU A 158 5.30 4.42 -7.35
C LEU A 158 4.76 3.02 -7.71
N ARG A 159 5.19 2.50 -8.86
CA ARG A 159 4.86 1.13 -9.25
C ARG A 159 5.57 0.15 -8.32
N GLY A 160 4.83 -0.85 -7.80
CA GLY A 160 5.43 -1.95 -7.05
C GLY A 160 6.40 -2.74 -7.93
N ASN A 161 7.65 -2.90 -7.48
CA ASN A 161 8.66 -3.72 -8.14
C ASN A 161 8.72 -5.11 -7.48
N TYR A 162 9.10 -6.12 -8.28
CA TYR A 162 9.53 -7.44 -7.82
C TYR A 162 11.05 -7.52 -7.85
#